data_AF-A0A5C7N3A3-F1
#
_entry.id   AF-A0A5C7N3A3-F1
#
_cell.length_a   1.000
_cell.length_b   1.000
_cell.length_c   1.000
_cell.angle_alpha   90.00
_cell.angle_beta   90.00
_cell.angle_gamma   90.00
#
_symmetry.space_group_name_H-M   'P 1'
#
loop_
_entity.id
_entity.type
_entity.pdbx_description
1 polymer ?
#
loop_
_entity_poly.entity_id
_entity_poly.type
_entity_poly.pdbx_seq_one_letter_code
_entity_poly.pdbx_strand_id
1 'polypeptide(L)' 'MYAFTREKDGKKIFVILNLSAKEQEIVVKDKSLHGNIYNVFMYTKEPLSDQPWKIEPWGYVIYEY' A
#
# COMPACT_ATOMS: atom_id res chain seq x y z
N MET A 1 -5.32 -9.06 -7.21
CA MET A 1 -4.98 -7.81 -6.48
C MET A 1 -6.20 -7.36 -5.70
N TYR A 2 -6.03 -7.03 -4.43
CA TYR A 2 -7.09 -6.48 -3.59
C TYR A 2 -6.51 -5.35 -2.74
N ALA A 3 -7.16 -4.20 -2.73
CA ALA A 3 -6.69 -3.04 -1.97
C ALA A 3 -7.87 -2.26 -1.40
N PHE A 4 -7.72 -1.75 -0.18
CA PHE A 4 -8.75 -0.98 0.50
C PHE A 4 -8.14 -0.04 1.53
N THR A 5 -8.87 1.02 1.84
CA THR A 5 -8.61 1.87 3.00
C THR A 5 -9.57 1.52 4.13
N ARG A 6 -9.11 1.70 5.37
CA ARG A 6 -9.96 1.63 6.56
C ARG A 6 -9.65 2.81 7.44
N GLU A 7 -10.69 3.45 7.96
CA GLU A 7 -10.57 4.58 8.86
C GLU A 7 -11.41 4.36 10.12
N LYS A 8 -10.84 4.71 11.29
CA LYS A 8 -11.53 4.69 12.58
C LYS A 8 -10.84 5.65 13.54
N ASP A 9 -11.62 6.47 14.26
CA ASP A 9 -11.12 7.40 15.29
C ASP A 9 -9.98 8.32 14.80
N GLY A 10 -10.09 8.81 13.56
CA GLY A 10 -9.09 9.67 12.91
C GLY A 10 -7.82 8.94 12.45
N LYS A 11 -7.74 7.62 12.60
CA LYS A 11 -6.63 6.79 12.13
C LYS A 11 -7.01 6.11 10.83
N LYS A 12 -6.15 6.20 9.82
CA LYS A 12 -6.37 5.62 8.50
C LYS A 12 -5.25 4.64 8.15
N ILE A 13 -5.63 3.49 7.60
CA ILE A 13 -4.71 2.53 6.99
C ILE A 13 -5.04 2.33 5.52
N PHE A 14 -4.02 2.00 4.74
CA PHE A 14 -4.17 1.53 3.37
C PHE A 14 -3.49 0.18 3.23
N VAL A 15 -4.26 -0.81 2.77
CA VAL A 15 -3.86 -2.20 2.67
C VAL A 15 -3.84 -2.60 1.20
N ILE A 16 -2.74 -3.21 0.75
CA ILE A 16 -2.60 -3.76 -0.59
C ILE A 16 -2.16 -5.22 -0.46
N LEU A 17 -2.94 -6.13 -1.08
CA LEU A 17 -2.72 -7.58 -1.03
C LEU A 17 -2.61 -8.14 -2.45
N ASN A 18 -1.50 -8.84 -2.71
CA ASN A 18 -1.38 -9.67 -3.89
C ASN A 18 -1.94 -11.07 -3.66
N LEU A 19 -3.26 -11.24 -3.81
CA LEU A 19 -3.92 -12.56 -3.73
C LEU A 19 -3.77 -13.37 -5.04
N SER A 20 -2.56 -13.44 -5.58
CA SER A 20 -2.21 -14.18 -6.79
C SER A 20 -0.92 -14.95 -6.57
N ALA A 21 -0.79 -16.10 -7.24
CA ALA A 21 0.45 -16.87 -7.31
C ALA A 21 1.49 -16.25 -8.27
N LYS A 22 1.20 -15.09 -8.86
CA LYS A 22 2.09 -14.36 -9.77
C LYS A 22 2.44 -13.00 -9.18
N GLU A 23 3.63 -12.52 -9.52
CA GLU A 23 4.01 -11.11 -9.31
C GLU A 23 2.96 -10.20 -9.96
N GLN A 24 2.67 -9.08 -9.32
CA GLN A 24 1.74 -8.08 -9.84
C GLN A 24 2.39 -6.70 -9.80
N GLU A 25 2.12 -5.91 -10.82
CA GLU A 25 2.45 -4.49 -10.83
C GLU A 25 1.32 -3.68 -10.16
N ILE A 26 1.70 -2.68 -9.37
CA ILE A 26 0.79 -1.77 -8.68
C ILE A 26 1.08 -0.35 -9.14
N VAL A 27 0.00 0.41 -9.38
CA VAL A 27 0.03 1.87 -9.56
C VAL A 27 -1.06 2.48 -8.70
N VAL A 28 -0.69 3.28 -7.70
CA VAL A 28 -1.66 3.99 -6.84
C VAL A 28 -2.04 5.30 -7.51
N LYS A 29 -3.19 5.29 -8.19
CA LYS A 29 -3.70 6.46 -8.94
C LYS A 29 -4.37 7.51 -8.06
N ASP A 30 -4.84 7.11 -6.87
CA ASP A 30 -5.49 8.02 -5.94
C ASP A 30 -4.43 8.89 -5.24
N LYS A 31 -4.37 10.16 -5.65
CA LYS A 31 -3.41 11.14 -5.12
C LYS A 31 -3.61 11.44 -3.63
N SER A 32 -4.81 11.20 -3.07
CA SER A 32 -5.05 11.38 -1.64
C SER A 32 -4.29 10.37 -0.77
N LEU A 33 -3.75 9.32 -1.39
CA LEU A 33 -2.95 8.29 -0.75
C LEU A 33 -1.44 8.51 -0.89
N HIS A 34 -0.99 9.55 -1.63
CA HIS A 34 0.44 9.80 -1.87
C HIS A 34 1.10 10.54 -0.70
N GLY A 35 2.42 10.38 -0.56
CA GLY A 35 3.21 11.08 0.45
C GLY A 35 4.38 10.25 0.97
N ASN A 36 5.00 10.68 2.07
CA ASN A 36 6.01 9.90 2.79
C ASN A 36 5.35 9.21 4.00
N ILE A 37 4.86 8.00 3.80
CA ILE A 37 3.88 7.34 4.67
C ILE A 37 4.56 6.19 5.42
N TYR A 38 4.11 5.93 6.64
CA TYR A 38 4.69 4.88 7.48
C TYR A 38 4.28 3.50 6.97
N ASN A 39 5.26 2.69 6.55
CA ASN A 39 5.07 1.28 6.24
C ASN A 39 5.15 0.48 7.56
N VAL A 40 4.02 -0.16 7.91
CA VAL A 40 3.82 -0.81 9.20
C VAL A 40 4.79 -1.98 9.42
N PHE A 41 5.20 -2.67 8.36
CA PHE A 41 6.05 -3.86 8.46
C PHE A 41 7.53 -3.58 8.22
N MET A 42 7.86 -2.49 7.51
CA MET A 42 9.24 -2.03 7.37
C MET A 42 9.68 -1.12 8.51
N TYR A 43 8.75 -0.73 9.39
CA TYR A 43 8.98 0.17 10.53
C TYR A 43 9.65 1.50 10.13
N THR A 44 9.41 1.97 8.91
CA THR A 44 9.98 3.21 8.37
C THR A 44 9.00 3.92 7.45
N LYS A 45 9.26 5.20 7.16
CA LYS A 45 8.52 5.95 6.15
C LYS A 45 9.12 5.74 4.77
N GLU A 46 8.26 5.59 3.78
CA GLU A 46 8.67 5.50 2.38
C GLU A 46 7.76 6.35 1.47
N PRO A 47 8.29 6.84 0.33
CA PRO A 47 7.47 7.58 -0.62
C PRO A 47 6.47 6.66 -1.33
N LEU A 48 5.19 6.96 -1.20
CA LEU A 48 4.11 6.38 -1.99
C LEU A 48 3.65 7.40 -3.04
N SER A 49 3.66 6.98 -4.31
CA SER A 49 3.31 7.83 -5.45
C SER A 49 2.62 7.01 -6.54
N ASP A 50 2.45 7.58 -7.72
CA ASP A 50 1.98 6.90 -8.92
C ASP A 50 3.09 6.16 -9.70
N GLN A 51 4.33 6.18 -9.20
CA GLN A 51 5.39 5.35 -9.76
C GLN A 51 5.02 3.86 -9.65
N PRO A 52 5.10 3.06 -10.72
CA PRO A 52 4.80 1.65 -10.65
C PRO A 52 5.82 0.87 -9.81
N TRP A 53 5.35 -0.10 -9.05
CA TRP A 53 6.21 -1.09 -8.40
C TRP A 53 5.60 -2.49 -8.47
N LYS A 54 6.42 -3.48 -8.14
CA LYS A 54 6.03 -4.89 -8.15
C LYS A 54 5.87 -5.41 -6.74
N ILE A 55 4.90 -6.29 -6.58
CA ILE A 55 4.68 -7.06 -5.37
C ILE A 55 4.74 -8.55 -5.70
N GLU A 56 5.51 -9.28 -4.90
CA GLU A 56 5.70 -10.71 -5.04
C GLU A 56 4.38 -11.49 -4.87
N PRO A 57 4.28 -12.74 -5.37
CA PRO A 57 3.14 -13.62 -5.11
C PRO A 57 2.79 -13.66 -3.61
N TRP A 58 1.51 -13.50 -3.27
CA TRP A 58 1.05 -13.48 -1.87
C TRP A 58 1.65 -12.36 -0.98
N GLY A 59 2.39 -11.43 -1.57
CA GLY A 59 2.94 -10.27 -0.87
C GLY A 59 1.86 -9.29 -0.42
N TYR A 60 2.21 -8.49 0.59
CA TYR A 60 1.34 -7.44 1.13
C TYR A 60 2.14 -6.19 1.50
N VAL A 61 1.47 -5.04 1.45
CA VAL A 61 1.99 -3.77 1.95
C VAL A 61 0.88 -3.09 2.73
N ILE A 62 1.21 -2.59 3.92
CA ILE A 62 0.28 -1.85 4.77
C ILE A 62 0.90 -0.52 5.18
N TYR A 63 0.16 0.54 4.92
CA TYR A 63 0.50 1.91 5.27
C TYR A 63 -0.40 2.42 6.39
N GLU A 64 0.19 3.16 7.33
CA GLU A 64 -0.51 3.98 8.33
C GLU A 64 -0.25 5.46 8.03
N TYR A 65 -1.34 6.24 8.00
CA TYR A 65 -1.34 7.68 7.77
C TYR A 65 -1.32 8.46 9.08
#